data_AF-A0A1I4EXM8-F1
#
_entry.id   AF-A0A1I4EXM8-F1
#
_cell.length_a   1.000
_cell.length_b   1.000
_cell.length_c   1.000
_cell.angle_alpha   90.00
_cell.angle_beta   90.00
_cell.angle_gamma   90.00
#
_symmetry.space_group_name_H-M   'P 1'
#
loop_
_entity.id
_entity.type
_entity.pdbx_description
1 polymer ?
#
loop_
_entity_poly.entity_id
_entity_poly.type
_entity_poly.pdbx_seq_one_letter_code
_entity_poly.pdbx_strand_id
1 'polypeptide(L)' 'MKESNVKIVCEDCGKEAPIDHKKSTENWIAYKDKCECGGKTVPKMI' A
#
# COMPACT_ATOMS: atom_id res chain seq x y z
N MET A 1 -5.36 21.36 1.16
CA MET A 1 -4.49 20.34 0.53
C MET A 1 -5.42 19.23 0.05
N LYS A 2 -5.46 18.89 -1.25
CA LYS A 2 -6.29 17.77 -1.72
C LYS A 2 -5.66 16.49 -1.14
N GLU A 3 -6.32 15.90 -0.15
CA GLU A 3 -5.97 14.59 0.40
C GLU A 3 -6.13 13.56 -0.71
N SER A 4 -5.04 13.26 -1.41
CA SER A 4 -4.99 12.15 -2.35
C SER A 4 -5.14 10.86 -1.53
N ASN A 5 -6.36 10.33 -1.45
CA ASN A 5 -6.66 9.02 -0.85
C ASN A 5 -6.11 7.91 -1.75
N VAL A 6 -4.78 7.80 -1.78
CA VAL A 6 -4.07 6.75 -2.52
C VAL A 6 -3.87 5.59 -1.56
N LYS A 7 -4.61 4.51 -1.78
CA LYS A 7 -4.40 3.24 -1.08
C LYS A 7 -3.54 2.33 -1.93
N ILE A 8 -2.53 1.72 -1.34
CA ILE A 8 -1.78 0.66 -2.02
C ILE A 8 -2.55 -0.64 -1.83
N VAL A 9 -2.99 -1.25 -2.92
CA VAL A 9 -3.76 -2.50 -2.92
C VAL A 9 -3.09 -3.53 -3.82
N CYS A 10 -3.28 -4.81 -3.55
CA CYS A 10 -2.84 -5.87 -4.43
C CYS A 10 -3.76 -5.99 -5.65
N GLU A 11 -3.18 -6.08 -6.84
CA GLU A 11 -3.93 -6.24 -8.09
C GLU A 11 -4.61 -7.61 -8.18
N ASP A 12 -3.91 -8.68 -7.78
CA ASP A 12 -4.45 -10.05 -7.79
C ASP A 12 -5.54 -10.28 -6.74
N CYS A 13 -5.31 -9.77 -5.54
CA CYS A 13 -6.07 -10.17 -4.35
C CYS A 13 -7.05 -9.09 -3.88
N GLY A 14 -6.92 -7.87 -4.39
CA GLY A 14 -7.72 -6.70 -4.00
C GLY A 14 -7.51 -6.20 -2.56
N LYS A 15 -6.72 -6.92 -1.76
CA LYS A 15 -6.40 -6.56 -0.37
C LYS A 15 -5.45 -5.38 -0.29
N GLU A 16 -5.56 -4.60 0.77
CA GLU A 16 -4.60 -3.53 1.08
C GLU A 16 -3.21 -4.12 1.27
N ALA A 17 -2.20 -3.45 0.71
CA ALA A 17 -0.82 -3.88 0.85
C ALA A 17 -0.39 -3.80 2.32
N PRO A 18 0.35 -4.81 2.83
CA PRO A 18 0.82 -4.78 4.20
C PRO A 18 1.79 -3.62 4.40
N ILE A 19 1.59 -2.88 5.50
CA ILE A 19 2.45 -1.76 5.87
C ILE A 19 3.82 -2.29 6.30
N ASP A 20 4.89 -1.69 5.79
CA ASP A 20 6.25 -1.94 6.23
C ASP A 20 6.58 -1.02 7.41
N HIS A 21 6.28 -1.50 8.62
CA HIS A 21 6.54 -0.76 9.87
C HIS A 21 8.02 -0.41 10.09
N LYS A 22 8.98 -1.06 9.39
CA LYS A 22 10.41 -0.71 9.49
C LYS A 22 10.77 0.50 8.65
N LYS A 23 10.05 0.72 7.55
CA LYS A 23 10.25 1.85 6.63
C LYS A 23 9.22 2.97 6.82
N SER A 24 8.16 2.70 7.57
CA SER A 24 7.13 3.67 7.89
C SER A 24 7.59 4.58 9.03
N THR A 25 7.29 5.87 8.89
CA THR A 25 7.53 6.91 9.88
C THR A 25 6.20 7.57 10.24
N GLU A 26 6.21 8.43 11.25
CA GLU A 26 5.02 9.21 11.67
C GLU A 26 4.42 10.07 10.55
N ASN A 27 5.23 10.48 9.57
CA ASN A 27 4.82 11.35 8.46
C ASN A 27 4.57 10.59 7.14
N TRP A 28 4.97 9.32 7.04
CA TRP A 28 4.83 8.53 5.81
C TRP A 28 4.66 7.04 6.09
N ILE A 29 3.63 6.44 5.49
CA ILE A 29 3.39 5.00 5.54
C ILE A 29 4.05 4.35 4.32
N ALA A 30 5.06 3.52 4.56
CA ALA A 30 5.67 2.71 3.52
C ALA A 30 4.95 1.36 3.44
N TYR A 31 4.65 0.90 2.23
CA TYR A 31 4.00 -0.39 2.01
C TYR A 31 5.01 -1.41 1.49
N LYS A 32 4.77 -2.69 1.76
CA LYS A 32 5.57 -3.77 1.17
C LYS A 32 5.26 -3.87 -0.33
N ASP A 33 6.33 -4.16 -1.08
CA ASP A 33 6.31 -4.33 -2.54
C ASP A 33 5.52 -5.59 -2.98
N LYS A 34 5.47 -6.60 -2.10
CA LYS A 34 4.75 -7.85 -2.31
C LYS A 34 3.58 -7.97 -1.36
N CYS A 35 2.42 -8.31 -1.91
CA CYS A 35 1.29 -8.77 -1.13
C CYS A 35 1.59 -10.16 -0.53
N GLU A 36 0.90 -10.53 0.55
CA GLU A 36 1.03 -11.85 1.17
C GLU A 36 0.68 -12.99 0.21
N CYS A 37 -0.16 -12.73 -0.79
CA CYS A 37 -0.48 -13.68 -1.85
C CYS A 37 0.58 -13.76 -2.98
N GLY A 38 1.68 -13.00 -2.89
CA GLY A 38 2.75 -12.95 -3.90
C GLY A 38 2.47 -12.02 -5.09
N GLY A 39 1.25 -11.49 -5.19
CA GLY A 39 0.84 -10.53 -6.22
C GLY A 39 1.48 -9.16 -6.05
N LYS A 40 1.50 -8.39 -7.14
CA LYS A 40 2.02 -7.02 -7.15
C LYS A 40 1.05 -6.06 -6.47
N THR A 41 1.61 -5.06 -5.79
CA THR A 41 0.84 -3.99 -5.15
C THR A 41 0.88 -2.73 -6.01
N VAL A 42 -0.27 -2.10 -6.21
CA VAL A 42 -0.45 -0.93 -7.06
C VAL A 42 -1.17 0.19 -6.28
N PRO A 43 -0.81 1.47 -6.53
CA PRO A 43 -1.54 2.59 -5.97
C PRO A 43 -2.91 2.71 -6.64
N LYS A 44 -3.98 2.63 -5.84
CA LYS A 44 -5.36 2.84 -6.27
C LYS A 44 -5.88 4.12 -5.65
N MET A 45 -6.33 5.04 -6.50
CA MET A 45 -7.06 6.24 -6.08
C MET A 45 -8.49 5.84 -5.77
N ILE A 46 -8.97 6.21 -4.59
CA ILE A 46 -10.37 6.08 -4.15
C ILE A 46 -10.94 7.43 -3.76
#